data_AF-A0A5S3QND6-F1
#
_entry.id   AF-A0A5S3QND6-F1
#
_cell.length_a   1.000
_cell.length_b   1.000
_cell.length_c   1.000
_cell.angle_alpha   90.00
_cell.angle_beta   90.00
_cell.angle_gamma   90.00
#
_symmetry.space_group_name_H-M   'P 1'
#
loop_
_entity.id
_entity.type
_entity.pdbx_description
1 polymer ?
#
loop_
_entity_poly.entity_id
_entity_poly.type
_entity_poly.pdbx_seq_one_letter_code
_entity_poly.pdbx_strand_id
1 'polypeptide(L)'
;MPLEQEVPNLLIIGFVFIVLVFSISTIALWVKNKRNSIAYLLILVHLILLSIAFVFFMNAVTLQLDYNHPMASEENSLQIGFAGVFWALSIITLLVAIFKFSSSSKRG
;
A
#
# COMPACT_ATOMS: atom_id res chain seq x y z
N MET A 1 -7.83 -24.44 2.82
CA MET A 1 -8.97 -24.36 1.88
C MET A 1 -8.46 -23.68 0.62
N PRO A 2 -8.76 -24.21 -0.58
CA PRO A 2 -8.42 -23.52 -1.82
C PRO A 2 -9.16 -22.17 -1.86
N LEU A 3 -8.48 -21.12 -2.30
CA LEU A 3 -9.08 -19.80 -2.46
C LEU A 3 -10.00 -19.82 -3.69
N GLU A 4 -11.15 -19.14 -3.61
CA GLU A 4 -12.05 -19.02 -4.78
C GLU A 4 -11.41 -18.14 -5.86
N GLN A 5 -11.57 -18.51 -7.12
CA GLN A 5 -10.94 -17.83 -8.26
C GLN A 5 -11.34 -16.35 -8.39
N GLU A 6 -12.49 -15.96 -7.86
CA GLU A 6 -12.96 -14.56 -7.91
C GLU A 6 -12.35 -13.67 -6.83
N VAL A 7 -11.84 -14.24 -5.73
CA VAL A 7 -11.32 -13.48 -4.59
C VAL A 7 -10.14 -12.57 -4.96
N PRO A 8 -9.14 -13.01 -5.74
CA PRO A 8 -8.04 -12.14 -6.15
C PRO A 8 -8.51 -10.92 -6.94
N ASN A 9 -9.49 -11.10 -7.83
CA ASN A 9 -10.00 -10.01 -8.66
C ASN A 9 -10.78 -8.99 -7.81
N LEU A 10 -11.61 -9.47 -6.89
CA LEU A 10 -12.33 -8.62 -5.93
C LEU A 10 -11.35 -7.83 -5.03
N LEU A 11 -10.27 -8.45 -4.58
CA LEU A 11 -9.21 -7.79 -3.81
C LEU A 11 -8.55 -6.66 -4.60
N ILE A 12 -8.20 -6.90 -5.87
CA ILE A 12 -7.59 -5.89 -6.74
C ILE A 12 -8.54 -4.72 -6.94
N ILE A 13 -9.81 -4.98 -7.26
CA ILE A 13 -10.82 -3.92 -7.47
C ILE A 13 -10.97 -3.06 -6.22
N GLY A 14 -11.15 -3.69 -5.05
CA GLY A 14 -11.30 -2.99 -3.78
C GLY A 14 -10.07 -2.16 -3.43
N PHE A 15 -8.87 -2.73 -3.60
CA PHE A 15 -7.62 -2.03 -3.33
C PHE A 15 -7.42 -0.80 -4.23
N VAL A 16 -7.60 -0.97 -5.55
CA VAL A 16 -7.47 0.12 -6.53
C VAL A 16 -8.45 1.24 -6.24
N PHE A 17 -9.70 0.90 -5.94
CA PHE A 17 -10.73 1.89 -5.59
C PHE A 17 -10.32 2.74 -4.38
N ILE A 18 -9.88 2.10 -3.29
CA ILE A 18 -9.48 2.81 -2.07
C ILE A 18 -8.24 3.67 -2.31
N VAL A 19 -7.21 3.15 -2.98
CA VAL A 19 -5.98 3.90 -3.27
C VAL A 19 -6.28 5.11 -4.16
N LEU A 20 -7.18 4.98 -5.14
CA LEU A 20 -7.59 6.08 -6.00
C LEU A 20 -8.29 7.19 -5.20
N VAL A 21 -9.30 6.83 -4.40
CA VAL A 21 -10.06 7.78 -3.57
C VAL A 21 -9.13 8.49 -2.58
N PHE A 22 -8.22 7.75 -1.96
CA PHE A 22 -7.25 8.31 -1.02
C PHE A 22 -6.29 9.28 -1.72
N SER A 23 -5.77 8.90 -2.89
CA SER A 23 -4.86 9.73 -3.69
C SER A 23 -5.51 11.04 -4.12
N ILE A 24 -6.73 10.97 -4.66
CA ILE A 24 -7.50 12.15 -5.08
C ILE A 24 -7.75 13.08 -3.89
N SER A 25 -8.18 12.52 -2.75
CA SER A 25 -8.43 13.29 -1.52
C SER A 25 -7.16 13.99 -1.02
N THR A 26 -6.03 13.28 -1.04
CA THR A 26 -4.72 13.82 -0.65
C THR A 26 -4.30 14.97 -1.55
N ILE A 27 -4.42 14.81 -2.88
CA ILE A 27 -4.07 15.84 -3.86
C ILE A 27 -4.99 17.06 -3.72
N ALA A 28 -6.30 16.84 -3.56
CA ALA A 28 -7.27 17.93 -3.37
C ALA A 28 -6.97 18.75 -2.12
N LEU A 29 -6.61 18.10 -1.01
CA LEU A 29 -6.19 18.78 0.22
C LEU A 29 -4.86 19.51 0.04
N TRP A 30 -3.90 18.92 -0.68
CA TRP A 30 -2.60 19.53 -0.94
C TRP A 30 -2.71 20.82 -1.76
N VAL A 31 -3.53 20.82 -2.82
CA VAL A 31 -3.77 22.01 -3.64
C VAL A 31 -4.37 23.15 -2.83
N LYS A 32 -5.27 22.84 -1.89
CA LYS A 32 -5.88 23.81 -0.97
C LYS A 32 -4.92 24.30 0.11
N ASN A 33 -4.07 23.43 0.65
CA ASN A 33 -3.21 23.74 1.78
C ASN A 33 -1.73 23.48 1.46
N LYS A 34 -1.08 24.48 0.84
CA LYS A 34 0.33 24.38 0.44
C LYS A 34 1.32 24.45 1.62
N ARG A 35 0.85 24.80 2.83
CA ARG A 35 1.70 25.02 4.01
C ARG A 35 2.49 23.77 4.45
N ASN A 36 2.02 22.57 4.10
CA ASN A 36 2.61 21.28 4.48
C ASN A 36 2.90 20.36 3.28
N SER A 37 3.38 20.93 2.18
CA SER A 37 3.66 20.23 0.93
C SER A 37 4.45 18.91 1.11
N ILE A 38 5.47 18.91 1.98
CA ILE A 38 6.29 17.73 2.29
C ILE A 38 5.45 16.61 2.93
N ALA A 39 4.50 16.93 3.80
CA ALA A 39 3.68 15.92 4.48
C ALA A 39 2.70 15.26 3.49
N TYR A 40 2.12 16.03 2.56
CA TYR A 40 1.32 15.46 1.46
C TYR A 40 2.15 14.58 0.53
N LEU A 41 3.39 14.98 0.21
CA LEU A 41 4.29 14.15 -0.59
C LEU A 41 4.60 12.82 0.11
N LEU A 42 4.86 12.83 1.42
CA LEU A 42 5.08 11.61 2.19
C LEU A 42 3.86 10.68 2.20
N ILE A 43 2.64 11.24 2.23
CA ILE A 43 1.42 10.44 2.06
C ILE A 43 1.40 9.77 0.68
N LEU A 44 1.74 10.47 -0.39
CA LEU A 44 1.79 9.88 -1.73
C LEU A 44 2.86 8.78 -1.83
N VAL A 45 4.02 8.98 -1.20
CA VAL A 45 5.07 7.95 -1.11
C VAL A 45 4.57 6.73 -0.33
N HIS A 46 3.84 6.94 0.78
CA HIS A 46 3.18 5.86 1.52
C HIS A 46 2.26 5.03 0.61
N LEU A 47 1.42 5.67 -0.22
CA LEU A 47 0.50 4.98 -1.13
C LEU A 47 1.24 4.19 -2.23
N ILE A 48 2.36 4.71 -2.74
CA ILE A 48 3.20 4.01 -3.70
C ILE A 48 3.81 2.75 -3.05
N LEU A 49 4.40 2.88 -1.86
CA LEU A 49 4.98 1.75 -1.13
C LEU A 49 3.92 0.71 -0.76
N LEU A 50 2.72 1.16 -0.36
CA LEU A 50 1.59 0.29 -0.07
C LEU A 50 1.15 -0.48 -1.31
N SER A 51 1.14 0.17 -2.48
CA SER A 51 0.81 -0.47 -3.75
C SER A 51 1.84 -1.52 -4.15
N ILE A 52 3.13 -1.25 -3.94
CA ILE A 52 4.20 -2.23 -4.16
C ILE A 52 4.02 -3.43 -3.22
N ALA A 53 3.76 -3.20 -1.92
CA ALA A 53 3.48 -4.26 -0.97
C ALA A 53 2.28 -5.11 -1.40
N PHE A 54 1.22 -4.47 -1.92
CA PHE A 54 0.04 -5.15 -2.42
C PHE A 54 0.33 -6.01 -3.65
N VAL A 55 1.20 -5.58 -4.57
CA VAL A 55 1.62 -6.41 -5.71
C VAL A 55 2.31 -7.69 -5.24
N PHE A 56 3.27 -7.58 -4.31
CA PHE A 56 3.92 -8.75 -3.72
C PHE A 56 2.91 -9.67 -3.00
N PHE A 57 1.96 -9.08 -2.27
CA PHE A 57 0.87 -9.84 -1.64
C PHE A 57 -0.03 -10.56 -2.67
N MET A 58 -0.40 -9.90 -3.76
CA MET A 58 -1.23 -10.51 -4.80
C MET A 58 -0.50 -11.61 -5.58
N ASN A 59 0.82 -11.48 -5.77
CA ASN A 59 1.65 -12.55 -6.33
C ASN A 59 1.60 -13.79 -5.44
N ALA A 60 1.78 -13.63 -4.12
CA ALA A 60 1.64 -14.70 -3.13
C ALA A 60 0.26 -15.39 -3.19
N VAL A 61 -0.81 -14.58 -3.21
CA VAL A 61 -2.21 -15.05 -3.29
C VAL A 61 -2.46 -15.84 -4.58
N THR A 62 -1.91 -15.38 -5.71
CA THR A 62 -2.11 -16.03 -7.01
C THR A 62 -1.29 -17.31 -7.13
N LEU A 63 -0.06 -17.33 -6.59
CA LEU A 63 0.79 -18.53 -6.58
C LEU A 63 0.13 -19.69 -5.82
N GLN A 64 -0.66 -19.36 -4.79
CA GLN A 64 -1.41 -20.35 -4.01
C GLN A 64 -2.56 -21.02 -4.79
N LEU A 65 -2.99 -20.43 -5.92
CA LEU A 65 -3.98 -21.03 -6.83
C LEU A 65 -3.35 -22.00 -7.84
N ASP A 66 -2.03 -21.93 -8.06
CA ASP A 66 -1.31 -22.82 -8.96
C ASP A 66 -0.78 -24.06 -8.22
N TYR A 67 -1.60 -25.10 -8.15
CA TYR A 67 -1.29 -26.35 -7.45
C TYR A 67 -0.16 -27.18 -8.08
N ASN A 68 0.24 -26.89 -9.32
CA ASN A 68 1.23 -27.66 -10.06
C ASN A 68 2.62 -27.01 -10.08
N HIS A 69 2.81 -25.89 -9.37
CA HIS A 69 4.08 -25.18 -9.38
C HIS A 69 5.11 -25.86 -8.46
N PRO A 70 6.21 -26.44 -9.00
CA PRO A 70 7.29 -26.96 -8.16
C PRO A 70 7.86 -25.79 -7.33
N MET A 71 8.08 -26.03 -6.03
CA MET A 71 8.60 -25.03 -5.07
C MET A 71 7.67 -23.85 -4.71
N ALA A 72 6.36 -23.96 -4.91
CA ALA A 72 5.38 -22.89 -4.58
C ALA A 72 5.50 -22.33 -3.15
N SER A 73 5.88 -23.16 -2.17
CA SER A 73 6.00 -22.72 -0.77
C SER A 73 7.14 -21.72 -0.54
N GLU A 74 8.30 -21.92 -1.18
CA GLU A 74 9.46 -21.05 -1.01
C GLU A 74 9.21 -19.68 -1.65
N GLU A 75 8.73 -19.67 -2.89
CA GLU A 75 8.41 -18.43 -3.60
C GLU A 75 7.29 -17.66 -2.90
N ASN A 76 6.24 -18.33 -2.41
CA ASN A 76 5.18 -17.69 -1.65
C ASN A 76 5.72 -17.00 -0.37
N SER A 77 6.60 -17.69 0.37
CA SER A 77 7.22 -17.11 1.57
C SER A 77 8.05 -15.86 1.26
N LEU A 78 8.75 -15.84 0.12
CA LEU A 78 9.55 -14.71 -0.34
C LEU A 78 8.66 -13.51 -0.69
N GLN A 79 7.58 -13.75 -1.45
CA GLN A 79 6.60 -12.74 -1.84
C GLN A 79 5.94 -12.10 -0.60
N ILE A 80 5.48 -12.91 0.37
CA ILE A 80 4.94 -12.42 1.64
C ILE A 80 5.99 -11.65 2.44
N GLY A 81 7.24 -12.11 2.46
CA GLY A 81 8.36 -11.40 3.09
C GLY A 81 8.55 -10.00 2.53
N PHE A 82 8.62 -9.86 1.20
CA PHE A 82 8.72 -8.55 0.55
C PHE A 82 7.48 -7.68 0.77
N ALA A 83 6.29 -8.26 0.71
CA ALA A 83 5.06 -7.55 1.03
C ALA A 83 5.12 -6.93 2.44
N GLY A 84 5.59 -7.69 3.42
CA GLY A 84 5.78 -7.22 4.79
C GLY A 84 6.79 -6.07 4.92
N VAL A 85 7.94 -6.17 4.23
CA VAL A 85 8.98 -5.12 4.24
C VAL A 85 8.46 -3.81 3.64
N PHE A 86 7.85 -3.87 2.45
CA PHE A 86 7.31 -2.68 1.79
C PHE A 86 6.14 -2.08 2.58
N TRP A 87 5.30 -2.92 3.19
CA TRP A 87 4.24 -2.47 4.08
C TRP A 87 4.80 -1.75 5.32
N ALA A 88 5.85 -2.28 5.96
CA ALA A 88 6.47 -1.64 7.11
C ALA A 88 7.07 -0.26 6.74
N LEU A 89 7.78 -0.17 5.61
CA LEU A 89 8.29 1.10 5.09
C LEU A 89 7.16 2.10 4.78
N SER A 90 6.06 1.60 4.22
CA SER A 90 4.86 2.37 3.94
C SER A 90 4.28 2.98 5.24
N ILE A 91 4.13 2.19 6.31
CA ILE A 91 3.61 2.67 7.60
C ILE A 91 4.57 3.69 8.25
N ILE A 92 5.89 3.44 8.22
CA ILE A 92 6.87 4.39 8.75
C ILE A 92 6.74 5.75 8.03
N THR A 93 6.61 5.72 6.71
CA THR A 93 6.46 6.95 5.90
C THR A 93 5.17 7.70 6.26
N LEU A 94 4.07 6.98 6.47
CA LEU A 94 2.80 7.56 6.93
C LEU A 94 2.93 8.22 8.31
N LEU A 95 3.59 7.56 9.25
CA LEU A 95 3.81 8.11 10.60
C LEU A 95 4.61 9.42 10.52
N VAL A 96 5.66 9.48 9.71
CA VAL A 96 6.45 10.71 9.50
C VAL A 96 5.58 11.82 8.91
N ALA A 97 4.68 11.50 7.97
CA ALA A 97 3.73 12.48 7.42
C ALA A 97 2.81 13.05 8.51
N ILE A 98 2.24 12.19 9.35
CA ILE A 98 1.34 12.59 10.46
C ILE A 98 2.09 13.49 11.46
N PHE A 99 3.32 13.12 11.85
CA PHE A 99 4.14 13.95 12.74
C PHE A 99 4.42 15.33 12.15
N LYS A 100 4.68 15.42 10.84
CA LYS A 100 4.86 16.71 10.17
C LYS A 100 3.59 17.56 10.17
N PHE A 101 2.42 16.97 9.93
CA PHE A 101 1.16 17.71 10.04
C PHE A 101 0.92 18.25 11.45
N SER A 102 1.16 17.42 12.47
CA SER A 102 1.03 17.82 13.89
C SER A 102 2.00 18.93 14.28
N SER A 103 3.27 18.85 13.85
CA SER A 103 4.28 19.87 14.14
C SER A 103 3.96 21.21 13.49
N SER A 104 3.48 21.22 12.25
CA SER A 104 3.09 22.45 11.58
C SER A 104 1.83 23.11 12.16
N SER A 105 0.91 22.34 12.74
CA SER A 105 -0.24 22.88 13.46
C SER A 105 0.14 23.65 14.72
N LYS A 106 1.28 23.33 15.35
CA LYS A 106 1.77 24.02 16.57
C LYS A 106 2.56 25.31 16.28
N ARG A 107 2.89 25.57 15.01
CA ARG A 107 3.71 26.74 14.57
C ARG A 107 2.89 27.78 13.79
N GLY A 108 1.57 27.68 13.78
CA GLY A 108 0.67 28.66 13.16
C GLY A 108 -0.25 29.27 14.17
#